data_AF-A0A0E3RDT2-F1
#
_entry.id   AF-A0A0E3RDT2-F1
#
_cell.length_a   1.000
_cell.length_b   1.000
_cell.length_c   1.000
_cell.angle_alpha   90.00
_cell.angle_beta   90.00
_cell.angle_gamma   90.00
#
_symmetry.space_group_name_H-M   'P 1'
#
loop_
_entity.id
_entity.type
_entity.pdbx_description
1 polymer ?
#
loop_
_entity_poly.entity_id
_entity_poly.type
_entity_poly.pdbx_seq_one_letter_code
_entity_poly.pdbx_strand_id
1 'polypeptide(L)'
;MDYGPDPDRCIDLLQKKNITTIRGNHDNAVAFKVDCQCGYRYKHLSIATREYTWKILDRAGMKYLQKLPLLIKEEIGGKSFYFTHGSPRSMFEYIKPETSDEEVLRMIEGAAEPVEADFLVVGHSHIPMNRKIGNLTIINPGSAGQPRDGDTGASCAVLDTETGEVEFLHLKYDIDAVCAKIEERMPHAEELTGILRRGY
;
A
#
# COMPACT_ATOMS: atom_id res chain seq x y z
N MET A 1 1.37 3.16 7.10
CA MET A 1 1.77 4.36 7.87
C MET A 1 1.16 5.60 7.26
N ASP A 2 1.10 6.71 8.00
CA ASP A 2 0.41 7.97 7.65
C ASP A 2 -1.13 7.81 7.43
N TYR A 3 -1.86 8.92 7.56
CA TYR A 3 -3.32 9.07 7.37
C TYR A 3 -4.27 8.24 8.25
N GLY A 4 -3.80 7.23 8.97
CA GLY A 4 -4.58 6.43 9.93
C GLY A 4 -4.17 6.67 11.39
N PRO A 5 -5.10 6.51 12.36
CA PRO A 5 -4.86 6.86 13.76
C PRO A 5 -4.11 5.82 14.58
N ASP A 6 -4.03 4.56 14.13
CA ASP A 6 -3.56 3.43 14.95
C ASP A 6 -2.32 2.70 14.33
N PRO A 7 -1.19 3.39 14.06
CA PRO A 7 -0.04 2.79 13.36
C PRO A 7 0.66 1.67 14.15
N ASP A 8 0.73 1.79 15.48
CA ASP A 8 1.26 0.79 16.41
C ASP A 8 0.43 -0.50 16.37
N ARG A 9 -0.90 -0.38 16.45
CA ARG A 9 -1.81 -1.54 16.40
C ARG A 9 -1.76 -2.26 15.06
N CYS A 10 -1.58 -1.53 13.96
CA CYS A 10 -1.35 -2.13 12.65
C CYS A 10 -0.06 -2.96 12.63
N ILE A 11 1.05 -2.45 13.18
CA ILE A 11 2.29 -3.21 13.29
C ILE A 11 2.09 -4.46 14.16
N ASP A 12 1.48 -4.31 15.34
CA ASP A 12 1.27 -5.41 16.27
C ASP A 12 0.43 -6.53 15.64
N LEU A 13 -0.60 -6.17 14.87
CA LEU A 13 -1.43 -7.13 14.16
C LEU A 13 -0.64 -7.90 13.10
N LEU A 14 0.14 -7.19 12.27
CA LEU A 14 0.96 -7.80 11.22
C LEU A 14 1.97 -8.77 11.82
N GLN A 15 2.66 -8.38 12.90
CA GLN A 15 3.63 -9.24 13.60
C GLN A 15 2.96 -10.44 14.25
N LYS A 16 1.87 -10.22 15.01
CA LYS A 16 1.15 -11.30 15.71
C LYS A 16 0.60 -12.36 14.75
N LYS A 17 0.22 -11.94 13.55
CA LYS A 17 -0.31 -12.82 12.51
C LYS A 17 0.76 -13.36 11.56
N ASN A 18 2.03 -13.00 11.75
CA ASN A 18 3.14 -13.35 10.87
C ASN A 18 2.84 -13.04 9.39
N ILE A 19 2.26 -11.86 9.12
CA ILE A 19 1.93 -11.45 7.76
C ILE A 19 3.18 -10.93 7.07
N THR A 20 3.58 -11.60 5.98
CA THR A 20 4.63 -11.13 5.09
C THR A 20 4.33 -9.71 4.62
N THR A 21 5.27 -8.78 4.85
CA THR A 21 5.05 -7.34 4.66
C THR A 21 6.24 -6.72 3.93
N ILE A 22 5.97 -5.91 2.92
CA ILE A 22 6.95 -5.04 2.24
C ILE A 22 6.78 -3.59 2.69
N ARG A 23 7.84 -2.79 2.54
CA ARG A 23 7.85 -1.38 2.93
C ARG A 23 7.29 -0.48 1.83
N GLY A 24 6.26 0.31 2.15
CA GLY A 24 5.75 1.38 1.30
C GLY A 24 6.48 2.71 1.47
N ASN A 25 6.13 3.70 0.64
CA ASN A 25 6.80 5.02 0.64
C ASN A 25 6.58 5.77 1.97
N HIS A 26 5.38 5.67 2.55
CA HIS A 26 5.05 6.25 3.85
C HIS A 26 5.78 5.55 5.00
N ASP A 27 5.88 4.22 4.95
CA ASP A 27 6.64 3.44 5.92
C ASP A 27 8.14 3.82 5.86
N ASN A 28 8.68 3.99 4.66
CA ASN A 28 10.05 4.45 4.42
C ASN A 28 10.29 5.87 4.94
N ALA A 29 9.35 6.78 4.71
CA ALA A 29 9.41 8.15 5.20
C ALA A 29 9.43 8.22 6.73
N VAL A 30 8.60 7.41 7.40
CA VAL A 30 8.60 7.28 8.87
C VAL A 30 9.92 6.67 9.34
N ALA A 31 10.33 5.53 8.77
CA ALA A 31 11.47 4.73 9.22
C ALA A 31 12.82 5.46 9.11
N PHE A 32 13.03 6.23 8.04
CA PHE A 32 14.32 6.88 7.74
C PHE A 32 14.26 8.41 7.82
N LYS A 33 13.12 8.98 8.20
CA LYS A 33 12.93 10.44 8.30
C LYS A 33 13.23 11.18 6.98
N VAL A 34 12.77 10.60 5.87
CA VAL A 34 12.92 11.14 4.51
C VAL A 34 11.57 11.54 3.93
N ASP A 35 11.57 12.34 2.86
CA ASP A 35 10.34 12.72 2.15
C ASP A 35 9.66 11.48 1.53
N CYS A 36 8.33 11.38 1.64
CA CYS A 36 7.57 10.27 1.10
C CYS A 36 7.31 10.39 -0.41
N GLN A 37 7.68 11.51 -1.03
CA GLN A 37 7.45 11.88 -2.42
C GLN A 37 5.97 11.75 -2.86
N CYS A 38 5.05 11.96 -1.92
CA CYS A 38 3.63 12.06 -2.25
C CYS A 38 3.35 13.33 -3.09
N GLY A 39 2.23 13.32 -3.81
CA GLY A 39 1.84 14.45 -4.65
C GLY A 39 1.70 15.75 -3.83
N TYR A 40 2.07 16.88 -4.43
CA TYR A 40 2.14 18.19 -3.75
C TYR A 40 0.87 18.54 -2.96
N ARG A 41 -0.30 18.20 -3.50
CA ARG A 41 -1.61 18.43 -2.89
C ARG A 41 -1.75 17.83 -1.48
N TYR A 42 -1.12 16.69 -1.21
CA TYR A 42 -1.24 15.97 0.08
C TYR A 42 0.02 16.06 0.93
N LYS A 43 1.01 16.86 0.50
CA LYS A 43 2.32 16.93 1.16
C LYS A 43 2.22 17.45 2.59
N HIS A 44 1.36 18.44 2.84
CA HIS A 44 1.14 18.97 4.19
C HIS A 44 0.53 17.91 5.12
N LEU A 45 -0.45 17.15 4.64
CA LEU A 45 -1.06 16.06 5.40
C LEU A 45 -0.04 14.97 5.74
N SER A 46 0.78 14.54 4.77
CA SER A 46 1.80 13.52 5.04
C SER A 46 2.83 13.99 6.05
N ILE A 47 3.29 15.25 5.97
CA ILE A 47 4.23 15.79 6.97
C ILE A 47 3.61 15.77 8.37
N ALA A 48 2.39 16.31 8.51
CA ALA A 48 1.71 16.40 9.81
C ALA A 48 1.37 15.02 10.41
N THR A 49 0.86 14.10 9.59
CA THR A 49 0.50 12.75 10.05
C THR A 49 1.71 11.85 10.32
N ARG A 50 2.84 12.10 9.66
CA ARG A 50 4.11 11.46 9.99
C ARG A 50 4.65 11.91 11.35
N GLU A 51 4.56 13.20 11.66
CA GLU A 51 4.90 13.71 12.99
C GLU A 51 4.02 13.11 14.09
N TYR A 52 2.72 12.94 13.80
CA TYR A 52 1.82 12.18 14.67
C TYR A 52 2.31 10.73 14.84
N THR A 53 2.62 10.03 13.75
CA THR A 53 3.09 8.65 13.78
C THR A 53 4.36 8.48 14.63
N TRP A 54 5.32 9.40 14.57
CA TRP A 54 6.52 9.35 15.42
C TRP A 54 6.26 9.52 16.92
N LYS A 55 5.13 10.12 17.32
CA LYS A 55 4.73 10.21 18.74
C LYS A 55 4.11 8.91 19.25
N ILE A 56 3.52 8.12 18.35
CA ILE A 56 2.85 6.86 18.67
C ILE A 56 3.84 5.69 18.64
N LEU A 57 4.71 5.63 17.63
CA LEU A 57 5.64 4.52 17.47
C LEU A 57 6.80 4.58 18.47
N ASP A 58 7.02 3.47 19.13
CA ASP A 58 8.18 3.28 20.00
C ASP A 58 9.42 2.85 19.19
N ARG A 59 10.52 2.56 19.91
CA ARG A 59 11.77 2.08 19.28
C ARG A 59 11.59 0.74 18.57
N ALA A 60 10.71 -0.14 19.05
CA ALA A 60 10.47 -1.44 18.44
C ALA A 60 9.71 -1.29 17.11
N GLY A 61 8.66 -0.47 17.08
CA GLY A 61 7.91 -0.14 15.86
C GLY A 61 8.79 0.53 14.79
N MET A 62 9.64 1.47 15.19
CA MET A 62 10.60 2.09 14.27
C MET A 62 11.59 1.06 13.68
N LYS A 63 12.13 0.17 14.51
CA LYS A 63 13.03 -0.91 14.05
C LYS A 63 12.32 -1.91 13.14
N TYR A 64 11.04 -2.19 13.39
CA TYR A 64 10.23 -3.04 12.53
C TYR A 64 10.17 -2.46 11.12
N LEU A 65 9.77 -1.19 10.98
CA LEU A 65 9.69 -0.54 9.66
C LEU A 65 11.03 -0.48 8.93
N GLN A 66 12.13 -0.24 9.65
CA GLN A 66 13.48 -0.21 9.08
C GLN A 66 13.93 -1.57 8.51
N LYS A 67 13.43 -2.67 9.07
CA LYS A 67 13.75 -4.04 8.64
C LYS A 67 12.87 -4.56 7.52
N LEU A 68 11.73 -3.92 7.23
CA LEU A 68 10.86 -4.36 6.15
C LEU A 68 11.60 -4.33 4.81
N PRO A 69 11.54 -5.41 4.01
CA PRO A 69 12.14 -5.44 2.69
C PRO A 69 11.39 -4.49 1.74
N LEU A 70 12.08 -3.99 0.71
CA LEU A 70 11.46 -3.16 -0.33
C LEU A 70 10.65 -3.99 -1.33
N LEU A 71 11.06 -5.24 -1.54
CA LEU A 71 10.42 -6.19 -2.44
C LEU A 71 10.56 -7.60 -1.88
N ILE A 72 9.66 -8.48 -2.30
CA ILE A 72 9.69 -9.91 -1.99
C ILE A 72 9.49 -10.68 -3.29
N LYS A 73 10.27 -11.74 -3.47
CA LYS A 73 10.12 -12.72 -4.55
C LYS A 73 9.84 -14.07 -3.92
N GLU A 74 8.71 -14.68 -4.26
CA GLU A 74 8.27 -15.94 -3.66
C GLU A 74 7.66 -16.87 -4.70
N GLU A 75 7.70 -18.17 -4.42
CA GLU A 75 6.97 -19.18 -5.19
C GLU A 75 5.83 -19.72 -4.32
N ILE A 76 4.60 -19.63 -4.80
CA ILE A 76 3.40 -20.04 -4.06
C ILE A 76 2.54 -20.88 -5.03
N GLY A 77 2.27 -22.14 -4.67
CA GLY A 77 1.49 -23.04 -5.53
C GLY A 77 2.11 -23.29 -6.91
N GLY A 78 3.44 -23.30 -7.02
CA GLY A 78 4.15 -23.45 -8.30
C GLY A 78 4.06 -22.22 -9.23
N LYS A 79 3.62 -21.07 -8.69
CA LYS A 79 3.58 -19.78 -9.39
C LYS A 79 4.58 -18.83 -8.77
N SER A 80 5.27 -18.08 -9.61
CA SER A 80 6.28 -17.09 -9.20
C SER A 80 5.65 -15.71 -9.00
N PHE A 81 5.97 -15.08 -7.86
CA PHE A 81 5.42 -13.79 -7.43
C PHE A 81 6.52 -12.76 -7.22
N TYR A 82 6.23 -11.53 -7.62
CA TYR A 82 7.02 -10.34 -7.33
C TYR A 82 6.16 -9.32 -6.61
N PHE A 83 6.46 -9.03 -5.35
CA PHE A 83 5.74 -8.05 -4.53
C PHE A 83 6.55 -6.77 -4.41
N THR A 84 5.95 -5.63 -4.78
CA THR A 84 6.53 -4.29 -4.60
C THR A 84 5.43 -3.29 -4.24
N HIS A 85 5.79 -2.16 -3.62
CA HIS A 85 4.80 -1.15 -3.25
C HIS A 85 4.34 -0.33 -4.47
N GLY A 86 5.28 0.19 -5.25
CA GLY A 86 5.03 0.97 -6.46
C GLY A 86 5.28 0.14 -7.71
N SER A 87 6.16 0.60 -8.60
CA SER A 87 6.68 -0.22 -9.69
C SER A 87 7.89 -1.08 -9.23
N PRO A 88 8.33 -2.06 -10.03
CA PRO A 88 9.58 -2.78 -9.78
C PRO A 88 10.84 -1.88 -9.78
N ARG A 89 10.81 -0.77 -10.52
CA ARG A 89 11.88 0.23 -10.58
C ARG A 89 11.87 1.20 -9.40
N SER A 90 10.69 1.58 -8.91
CA SER A 90 10.56 2.63 -7.92
C SER A 90 9.29 2.51 -7.09
N MET A 91 9.43 2.63 -5.77
CA MET A 91 8.30 2.67 -4.85
C MET A 91 7.43 3.94 -4.97
N PHE A 92 7.88 4.94 -5.72
CA PHE A 92 7.16 6.21 -5.90
C PHE A 92 6.31 6.24 -7.17
N GLU A 93 6.54 5.30 -8.09
CA GLU A 93 5.84 5.22 -9.38
C GLU A 93 4.48 4.52 -9.23
N TYR A 94 3.48 5.06 -9.92
CA TYR A 94 2.13 4.53 -9.93
C TYR A 94 1.91 3.67 -11.18
N ILE A 95 1.57 2.40 -10.97
CA ILE A 95 0.92 1.58 -11.98
C ILE A 95 -0.58 1.64 -11.72
N LYS A 96 -1.32 2.26 -12.63
CA LYS A 96 -2.77 2.46 -12.54
C LYS A 96 -3.47 1.73 -13.70
N PRO A 97 -4.80 1.53 -13.63
CA PRO A 97 -5.56 0.94 -14.73
C PRO A 97 -5.31 1.65 -16.07
N GLU A 98 -5.17 2.98 -16.06
CA GLU A 98 -4.96 3.81 -17.24
C GLU A 98 -3.49 3.92 -17.71
N THR A 99 -2.50 3.42 -16.95
CA THR A 99 -1.09 3.42 -17.38
C THR A 99 -0.96 2.58 -18.66
N SER A 100 -0.25 3.04 -19.69
CA SER A 100 -0.12 2.25 -20.94
C SER A 100 0.75 1.00 -20.73
N ASP A 101 0.51 -0.06 -21.50
CA ASP A 101 1.33 -1.29 -21.42
C ASP A 101 2.81 -0.97 -21.67
N GLU A 102 3.13 -0.07 -22.60
CA GLU A 102 4.53 0.29 -22.89
C GLU A 102 5.21 0.98 -21.71
N GLU A 103 4.50 1.83 -20.96
CA GLU A 103 5.07 2.45 -19.77
C GLU A 103 5.26 1.44 -18.65
N VAL A 104 4.30 0.53 -18.44
CA VAL A 104 4.44 -0.55 -17.45
C VAL A 104 5.65 -1.43 -17.77
N LEU A 105 5.84 -1.79 -19.04
CA LEU A 105 7.03 -2.55 -19.48
C LEU A 105 8.33 -1.77 -19.24
N ARG A 106 8.37 -0.46 -19.53
CA ARG A 106 9.56 0.38 -19.20
C ARG A 106 9.85 0.43 -17.70
N MET A 107 8.82 0.46 -16.86
CA MET A 107 8.99 0.41 -15.41
C MET A 107 9.52 -0.96 -14.94
N ILE A 108 9.10 -2.05 -15.59
CA ILE A 108 9.58 -3.41 -15.32
C ILE A 108 11.04 -3.57 -15.79
N GLU A 109 11.36 -3.16 -17.02
CA GLU A 109 12.71 -3.23 -17.59
C GLU A 109 13.73 -2.41 -16.81
N GLY A 110 13.31 -1.29 -16.22
CA GLY A 110 14.17 -0.45 -15.39
C GLY A 110 14.32 -0.93 -13.94
N ALA A 111 13.79 -2.10 -13.57
CA ALA A 111 14.01 -2.69 -12.26
C ALA A 111 15.50 -2.96 -12.01
N ALA A 112 15.91 -2.90 -10.74
CA ALA A 112 17.29 -3.18 -10.36
C ALA A 112 17.70 -4.64 -10.62
N GLU A 113 16.72 -5.54 -10.66
CA GLU A 113 16.87 -6.96 -10.98
C GLU A 113 15.77 -7.39 -11.96
N PRO A 114 16.01 -8.41 -12.80
CA PRO A 114 14.97 -8.96 -13.67
C PRO A 114 13.71 -9.36 -12.91
N VAL A 115 12.56 -9.00 -13.47
CA VAL A 115 11.24 -9.39 -12.99
C VAL A 115 10.81 -10.65 -13.73
N GLU A 116 11.24 -11.80 -13.22
CA GLU A 116 10.83 -13.12 -13.69
C GLU A 116 9.73 -13.63 -12.76
N ALA A 117 8.47 -13.33 -13.11
CA ALA A 117 7.31 -13.71 -12.31
C ALA A 117 6.07 -13.98 -13.18
N ASP A 118 5.21 -14.88 -12.72
CA ASP A 118 3.85 -15.06 -13.25
C ASP A 118 2.95 -13.91 -12.78
N PHE A 119 3.18 -13.45 -11.56
CA PHE A 119 2.39 -12.41 -10.90
C PHE A 119 3.26 -11.26 -10.38
N LEU A 120 2.94 -10.03 -10.79
CA LEU A 120 3.48 -8.80 -10.21
C LEU A 120 2.42 -8.15 -9.33
N VAL A 121 2.62 -8.18 -8.01
CA VAL A 121 1.71 -7.58 -7.04
C VAL A 121 2.23 -6.20 -6.64
N VAL A 122 1.40 -5.19 -6.87
CA VAL A 122 1.69 -3.77 -6.62
C VAL A 122 0.67 -3.16 -5.65
N GLY A 123 0.97 -1.99 -5.10
CA GLY A 123 0.06 -1.21 -4.27
C GLY A 123 0.02 0.24 -4.74
N HIS A 124 0.15 1.18 -3.79
CA HIS A 124 0.39 2.62 -4.01
C HIS A 124 -0.72 3.43 -4.71
N SER A 125 -1.30 2.96 -5.81
CA SER A 125 -2.41 3.62 -6.49
C SER A 125 -3.71 3.61 -5.68
N HIS A 126 -3.88 2.60 -4.81
CA HIS A 126 -5.08 2.33 -4.02
C HIS A 126 -6.32 2.01 -4.88
N ILE A 127 -6.11 1.59 -6.12
CA ILE A 127 -7.17 1.24 -7.07
C ILE A 127 -7.02 -0.25 -7.41
N PRO A 128 -8.04 -1.08 -7.16
CA PRO A 128 -8.02 -2.49 -7.53
C PRO A 128 -7.73 -2.67 -9.02
N MET A 129 -6.86 -3.63 -9.34
CA MET A 129 -6.46 -3.90 -10.72
C MET A 129 -6.07 -5.36 -10.88
N ASN A 130 -6.62 -6.03 -11.90
CA ASN A 130 -6.14 -7.31 -12.39
C ASN A 130 -5.92 -7.16 -13.90
N ARG A 131 -4.66 -7.04 -14.33
CA ARG A 131 -4.30 -6.75 -15.72
C ARG A 131 -3.24 -7.72 -16.21
N LYS A 132 -3.42 -8.26 -17.41
CA LYS A 132 -2.46 -9.16 -18.04
C LYS A 132 -1.66 -8.45 -19.14
N ILE A 133 -0.34 -8.55 -19.09
CA ILE A 133 0.58 -8.08 -20.14
C ILE A 133 1.46 -9.27 -20.56
N GLY A 134 1.19 -9.83 -21.73
CA GLY A 134 1.82 -11.08 -22.17
C GLY A 134 1.52 -12.22 -21.20
N ASN A 135 2.57 -12.79 -20.58
CA ASN A 135 2.44 -13.85 -19.58
C ASN A 135 2.37 -13.33 -18.14
N LEU A 136 2.67 -12.05 -17.91
CA LEU A 136 2.67 -11.45 -16.58
C LEU A 136 1.26 -10.98 -16.21
N THR A 137 0.79 -11.35 -15.02
CA THR A 137 -0.43 -10.83 -14.42
C THR A 137 -0.09 -9.81 -13.34
N ILE A 138 -0.58 -8.59 -13.49
CA ILE A 138 -0.35 -7.50 -12.54
C ILE A 138 -1.60 -7.35 -11.66
N ILE A 139 -1.40 -7.45 -10.35
CA ILE A 139 -2.46 -7.37 -9.36
C ILE A 139 -2.19 -6.17 -8.45
N ASN A 140 -3.20 -5.31 -8.29
CA ASN A 140 -3.26 -4.33 -7.22
C ASN A 140 -4.49 -4.64 -6.37
N PRO A 141 -4.35 -4.96 -5.07
CA PRO A 141 -5.47 -5.32 -4.23
C PRO A 141 -6.32 -4.12 -3.79
N GLY A 142 -6.01 -2.90 -4.26
CA GLY A 142 -6.63 -1.67 -3.77
C GLY A 142 -6.01 -1.20 -2.47
N SER A 143 -6.82 -0.63 -1.57
CA SER A 143 -6.36 -0.16 -0.27
C SER A 143 -7.30 -0.54 0.84
N ALA A 144 -6.75 -1.14 1.90
CA ALA A 144 -7.49 -1.50 3.10
C ALA A 144 -7.87 -0.29 3.98
N GLY A 145 -7.18 0.85 3.83
CA GLY A 145 -7.34 1.99 4.74
C GLY A 145 -7.64 3.33 4.06
N GLN A 146 -7.42 3.46 2.76
CA GLN A 146 -7.73 4.67 1.99
C GLN A 146 -8.00 4.31 0.52
N PRO A 147 -9.08 3.58 0.21
CA PRO A 147 -9.47 3.27 -1.17
C PRO A 147 -9.62 4.53 -2.02
N ARG A 148 -9.34 4.41 -3.33
CA ARG A 148 -9.41 5.50 -4.33
C ARG A 148 -10.21 5.14 -5.58
N ASP A 149 -11.02 4.09 -5.47
CA ASP A 149 -11.86 3.54 -6.53
C ASP A 149 -13.33 4.01 -6.43
N GLY A 150 -13.63 4.93 -5.50
CA GLY A 150 -14.98 5.43 -5.26
C GLY A 150 -15.77 4.59 -4.24
N ASP A 151 -15.22 3.47 -3.75
CA ASP A 151 -15.72 2.77 -2.56
C ASP A 151 -14.98 3.28 -1.31
N THR A 152 -15.63 3.20 -0.16
CA THR A 152 -15.07 3.56 1.15
C THR A 152 -14.72 2.34 2.00
N GLY A 153 -15.14 1.14 1.58
CA GLY A 153 -14.79 -0.13 2.20
C GLY A 153 -13.32 -0.48 2.05
N ALA A 154 -12.80 -1.27 2.98
CA ALA A 154 -11.44 -1.79 2.89
C ALA A 154 -11.35 -2.75 1.69
N SER A 155 -10.41 -2.51 0.77
CA SER A 155 -10.22 -3.37 -0.39
C SER A 155 -9.04 -4.34 -0.19
N CYS A 156 -9.22 -5.59 -0.59
CA CYS A 156 -8.16 -6.57 -0.73
C CYS A 156 -8.43 -7.52 -1.92
N ALA A 157 -7.46 -8.39 -2.23
CA ALA A 157 -7.62 -9.42 -3.25
C ALA A 157 -7.26 -10.81 -2.70
N VAL A 158 -7.99 -11.81 -3.17
CA VAL A 158 -7.70 -13.23 -2.99
C VAL A 158 -7.36 -13.81 -4.35
N LEU A 159 -6.20 -14.46 -4.45
CA LEU A 159 -5.77 -15.16 -5.65
C LEU A 159 -5.78 -16.66 -5.38
N ASP A 160 -6.51 -17.40 -6.20
CA ASP A 160 -6.39 -18.85 -6.30
C ASP A 160 -5.20 -19.19 -7.19
N THR A 161 -4.18 -19.84 -6.62
CA THR A 161 -2.94 -20.18 -7.35
C THR A 161 -3.09 -21.37 -8.29
N GLU A 162 -4.13 -22.20 -8.12
CA GLU A 162 -4.42 -23.34 -9.00
C GLU A 162 -5.14 -22.85 -10.27
N THR A 163 -6.13 -21.98 -10.11
CA THR A 163 -6.95 -21.47 -11.24
C THR A 163 -6.39 -20.19 -11.85
N GLY A 164 -5.64 -19.40 -11.07
CA GLY A 164 -5.21 -18.05 -11.43
C GLY A 164 -6.31 -16.99 -11.29
N GLU A 165 -7.45 -17.34 -10.70
CA GLU A 165 -8.58 -16.42 -10.51
C GLU A 165 -8.29 -15.42 -9.37
N VAL A 166 -8.55 -14.14 -9.63
CA VAL A 166 -8.40 -13.06 -8.65
C VAL A 166 -9.78 -12.52 -8.28
N GLU A 167 -10.16 -12.65 -7.02
CA GLU A 167 -11.36 -12.06 -6.44
C GLU A 167 -10.98 -10.80 -5.66
N PHE A 168 -11.66 -9.68 -5.92
CA PHE A 168 -11.54 -8.47 -5.12
C PHE A 168 -12.63 -8.43 -4.06
N LEU A 169 -12.23 -8.23 -2.81
CA LEU A 169 -13.14 -8.13 -1.68
C LEU A 169 -13.19 -6.68 -1.20
N HIS A 170 -14.40 -6.15 -1.05
CA HIS A 170 -14.66 -4.85 -0.42
C HIS A 170 -15.38 -5.07 0.91
N LEU A 171 -14.66 -4.83 1.99
CA LEU A 171 -15.10 -5.11 3.35
C LEU A 171 -15.56 -3.82 4.03
N LYS A 172 -16.85 -3.77 4.37
CA LYS A 172 -17.39 -2.67 5.18
C LYS A 172 -16.80 -2.71 6.58
N TYR A 173 -16.42 -1.55 7.08
CA TYR A 173 -16.00 -1.33 8.46
C TYR A 173 -16.69 -0.09 9.02
N ASP A 174 -16.59 0.08 10.34
CA ASP A 174 -17.14 1.26 11.02
C ASP A 174 -16.28 2.49 10.74
N ILE A 175 -16.58 3.17 9.63
CA ILE A 175 -15.88 4.39 9.21
C ILE A 175 -16.06 5.52 10.23
N ASP A 176 -17.21 5.60 10.89
CA ASP A 176 -17.49 6.64 11.87
C ASP A 176 -16.64 6.46 13.13
N ALA A 177 -16.43 5.22 13.57
CA ALA A 177 -15.50 4.94 14.66
C ALA A 177 -14.03 5.30 14.32
N VAL A 178 -13.62 5.13 13.05
CA VAL A 178 -12.29 5.58 12.60
C VAL A 178 -12.22 7.11 12.53
N CYS A 179 -13.23 7.76 11.97
CA CYS A 179 -13.33 9.22 11.92
C CYS A 179 -13.28 9.85 13.31
N ALA A 180 -14.00 9.30 14.29
CA ALA A 180 -13.98 9.79 15.67
C ALA A 180 -12.56 9.74 16.29
N LYS A 181 -11.78 8.68 16.02
CA LYS A 181 -10.37 8.62 16.46
C LYS A 181 -9.48 9.63 15.75
N ILE A 182 -9.71 9.85 14.46
CA ILE A 182 -8.97 10.85 13.68
C ILE A 182 -9.25 12.25 14.26
N GLU A 183 -10.51 12.58 14.52
CA GLU A 183 -10.95 13.84 15.14
C GLU A 183 -10.38 14.05 16.54
N GLU A 184 -10.28 12.99 17.34
CA GLU A 184 -9.72 13.05 18.69
C GLU A 184 -8.18 13.26 18.69
N ARG A 185 -7.45 12.66 17.75
CA ARG A 185 -6.00 12.42 17.91
C ARG A 185 -5.12 13.03 16.84
N MET A 186 -5.64 13.20 15.62
CA MET A 186 -4.82 13.49 14.45
C MET A 186 -4.89 14.95 14.02
N PRO A 187 -3.80 15.52 13.49
CA PRO A 187 -3.83 16.85 12.89
C PRO A 187 -4.66 16.82 11.59
N HIS A 188 -5.21 17.96 11.21
CA HIS A 188 -6.01 18.11 9.97
C HIS A 188 -7.17 17.11 9.86
N ALA A 189 -7.81 16.79 11.00
CA ALA A 189 -8.84 15.76 11.08
C ALA A 189 -9.97 15.94 10.06
N GLU A 190 -10.48 17.15 9.87
CA GLU A 190 -11.56 17.44 8.91
C GLU A 190 -11.18 17.05 7.47
N GLU A 191 -9.95 17.32 7.05
CA GLU A 191 -9.47 16.94 5.72
C GLU A 191 -9.28 15.42 5.61
N LEU A 192 -8.74 14.79 6.65
CA LEU A 192 -8.51 13.33 6.70
C LEU A 192 -9.82 12.54 6.67
N THR A 193 -10.80 12.91 7.51
CA THR A 193 -12.12 12.27 7.52
C THR A 193 -12.88 12.54 6.23
N GLY A 194 -12.74 13.74 5.66
CA GLY A 194 -13.28 14.08 4.35
C GLY A 194 -12.73 13.21 3.22
N ILE A 195 -11.43 12.90 3.23
CA ILE A 195 -10.81 11.96 2.27
C ILE A 195 -11.39 10.55 2.46
N LEU A 196 -11.42 10.07 3.71
CA LEU A 196 -11.88 8.71 4.02
C LEU A 196 -13.33 8.47 3.59
N ARG A 197 -14.20 9.48 3.78
CA ARG A 197 -15.62 9.41 3.42
C ARG A 197 -15.90 9.57 1.92
N ARG A 198 -14.96 10.13 1.15
CA ARG A 198 -15.11 10.25 -0.32
C ARG A 198 -14.69 8.98 -1.06
N GLY A 199 -13.65 8.28 -0.57
CA GLY A 199 -13.08 7.13 -1.28
C GLY A 199 -12.32 7.51 -2.56
N TYR A 200 -11.88 8.78 -2.69
CA TYR A 200 -10.97 9.29 -3.74
C TYR A 200 -10.42 10.70 -3.43
#